data_AF-A0A0B2W709-F1
#
_entry.id   AF-A0A0B2W709-F1
#
_cell.length_a   1.000
_cell.length_b   1.000
_cell.length_c   1.000
_cell.angle_alpha   90.00
_cell.angle_beta   90.00
_cell.angle_gamma   90.00
#
_symmetry.space_group_name_H-M   'P 1'
#
loop_
_entity.id
_entity.type
_entity.pdbx_description
1 polymer ?
#
loop_
_entity_poly.entity_id
_entity_poly.type
_entity_poly.pdbx_seq_one_letter_code
_entity_poly.pdbx_strand_id
1 'polypeptide(L)'
;MPFAATEGNLKPINKLLVKPEDYANYGEDDLIEFINGVIAPEAIFGQQTTEVRNRFVQHYVKRDEPDDKNYEFYLNRYTEAKIVGTVSYQISAAMYSTRATHLHEYPYMFGVSPFYDFVVNEDELKLQRAILETFTHFAKYGTPSTEEYPWEPVTAEHPLRHMRFRPESKVQEGFLEENIAFWELMNEYDYDIIRGVRRSHQTGKDEL
;
A
#
# COMPACT_ATOMS: atom_id res chain seq x y z
N MET A 1 -1.14 18.95 -10.88
CA MET A 1 -0.82 17.51 -10.99
C MET A 1 -2.10 16.74 -10.75
N PRO A 2 -2.67 16.01 -11.73
CA PRO A 2 -3.88 15.24 -11.50
C PRO A 2 -3.48 13.93 -10.81
N PHE A 3 -3.86 13.82 -9.54
CA PHE A 3 -3.68 12.61 -8.74
C PHE A 3 -4.75 11.60 -9.13
N ALA A 4 -4.35 10.35 -9.25
CA ALA A 4 -5.12 9.29 -9.88
C ALA A 4 -6.44 9.01 -9.18
N ALA A 5 -7.49 8.93 -10.00
CA ALA A 5 -8.48 7.87 -10.03
C ALA A 5 -9.49 8.19 -11.14
N THR A 6 -10.10 7.13 -11.67
CA THR A 6 -11.38 7.13 -12.39
C THR A 6 -11.94 8.50 -12.73
N GLU A 7 -11.85 8.90 -14.00
CA GLU A 7 -12.51 10.09 -14.57
C GLU A 7 -13.82 10.40 -13.82
N GLY A 8 -13.75 11.36 -12.87
CA GLY A 8 -14.90 11.95 -12.18
C GLY A 8 -15.63 11.15 -11.09
N ASN A 9 -15.19 9.96 -10.65
CA ASN A 9 -16.03 9.09 -9.80
C ASN A 9 -15.51 8.75 -8.38
N LEU A 10 -14.40 9.34 -7.91
CA LEU A 10 -14.06 9.15 -6.49
C LEU A 10 -15.03 9.90 -5.58
N LYS A 11 -15.68 9.15 -4.70
CA LYS A 11 -16.39 9.72 -3.54
C LYS A 11 -15.39 10.55 -2.72
N PRO A 12 -15.81 11.70 -2.15
CA PRO A 12 -14.94 12.49 -1.28
C PRO A 12 -14.41 11.65 -0.12
N ILE A 13 -13.21 12.00 0.35
CA ILE A 13 -12.39 11.20 1.29
C ILE A 13 -13.18 10.77 2.53
N ASN A 14 -14.03 11.64 3.08
CA ASN A 14 -14.87 11.34 4.24
C ASN A 14 -15.89 10.22 4.02
N LYS A 15 -16.26 9.94 2.77
CA LYS A 15 -17.16 8.83 2.38
C LYS A 15 -16.42 7.54 2.06
N LEU A 16 -15.09 7.59 2.06
CA LEU A 16 -14.23 6.42 1.93
C LEU A 16 -13.58 6.08 3.27
N LEU A 17 -13.93 6.68 4.40
CA LEU A 17 -13.35 6.30 5.69
C LEU A 17 -14.31 5.36 6.42
N VAL A 18 -13.80 4.20 6.85
CA VAL A 18 -14.46 3.44 7.91
C VAL A 18 -14.17 4.17 9.20
N LYS A 19 -15.22 4.49 9.96
CA LYS A 19 -15.08 5.21 11.22
C LYS A 19 -14.72 4.23 12.35
N PRO A 20 -13.98 4.65 13.38
CA PRO A 20 -13.60 3.77 14.49
C PRO A 20 -14.79 3.08 15.16
N GLU A 21 -15.93 3.78 15.30
CA GLU A 21 -17.16 3.21 15.86
C GLU A 21 -17.74 2.04 15.05
N ASP A 22 -17.40 1.94 13.76
CA ASP A 22 -17.90 0.92 12.85
C ASP A 22 -16.93 -0.27 12.71
N TYR A 23 -15.72 -0.20 13.29
CA TYR A 23 -14.67 -1.20 13.09
C TYR A 23 -15.12 -2.59 13.48
N ALA A 24 -15.69 -2.76 14.67
CA ALA A 24 -16.11 -4.08 15.16
C ALA A 24 -17.18 -4.75 14.29
N ASN A 25 -17.88 -3.97 13.46
CA ASN A 25 -18.93 -4.47 12.56
C ASN A 25 -18.43 -4.66 11.12
N TYR A 26 -17.21 -4.21 10.80
CA TYR A 26 -16.68 -4.27 9.45
C TYR A 26 -16.29 -5.71 9.08
N GLY A 27 -16.88 -6.22 7.99
CA GLY A 27 -16.73 -7.61 7.59
C GLY A 27 -16.47 -7.81 6.10
N GLU A 28 -16.67 -9.06 5.68
CA GLU A 28 -16.52 -9.48 4.29
C GLU A 28 -17.42 -8.69 3.34
N ASP A 29 -18.72 -8.62 3.67
CA ASP A 29 -19.73 -7.98 2.82
C ASP A 29 -19.43 -6.49 2.61
N ASP A 30 -18.95 -5.79 3.64
CA ASP A 30 -18.56 -4.37 3.55
C ASP A 30 -17.38 -4.18 2.59
N LEU A 31 -16.39 -5.08 2.63
CA LEU A 31 -15.24 -5.02 1.74
C LEU A 31 -15.62 -5.35 0.29
N ILE A 32 -16.52 -6.31 0.08
CA ILE A 32 -17.06 -6.63 -1.24
C ILE A 32 -17.89 -5.45 -1.78
N GLU A 33 -18.72 -4.83 -0.94
CA GLU A 33 -19.48 -3.62 -1.32
C GLU A 33 -18.54 -2.49 -1.72
N PHE A 34 -17.46 -2.26 -0.96
CA PHE A 34 -16.44 -1.27 -1.32
C PHE A 34 -15.82 -1.56 -2.69
N ILE A 35 -15.37 -2.79 -2.94
CA ILE A 35 -14.77 -3.20 -4.22
C ILE A 35 -15.77 -2.95 -5.36
N ASN A 36 -17.02 -3.38 -5.19
CA ASN A 36 -18.06 -3.22 -6.20
C ASN A 36 -18.46 -1.75 -6.41
N GLY A 37 -18.36 -0.91 -5.38
CA GLY A 37 -18.73 0.49 -5.44
C GLY A 37 -17.65 1.41 -6.02
N VAL A 38 -16.38 0.97 -6.03
CA VAL A 38 -15.24 1.83 -6.37
C VAL A 38 -14.42 1.27 -7.54
N ILE A 39 -14.21 -0.04 -7.58
CA ILE A 39 -13.32 -0.69 -8.54
C ILE A 39 -14.09 -1.08 -9.81
N ALA A 40 -13.42 -0.89 -10.95
CA ALA A 40 -13.92 -1.20 -12.29
C ALA A 40 -15.35 -0.69 -12.55
N PRO A 41 -15.57 0.64 -12.67
CA PRO A 41 -16.89 1.17 -13.00
C PRO A 41 -17.40 0.61 -14.33
N GLU A 42 -18.70 0.29 -14.41
CA GLU A 42 -19.33 -0.23 -15.64
C GLU A 42 -19.15 0.71 -16.84
N ALA A 43 -19.15 2.02 -16.60
CA ALA A 43 -18.90 3.04 -17.62
C ALA A 43 -17.51 2.90 -18.29
N ILE A 44 -16.55 2.26 -17.61
CA ILE A 44 -15.17 2.10 -18.07
C ILE A 44 -14.92 0.67 -18.57
N PHE A 45 -15.31 -0.32 -17.78
CA PHE A 45 -15.02 -1.75 -18.04
C PHE A 45 -16.12 -2.49 -18.79
N GLY A 46 -17.34 -1.93 -18.90
CA GLY A 46 -18.45 -2.52 -19.62
C GLY A 46 -18.70 -3.97 -19.19
N GLN A 47 -18.66 -4.90 -20.16
CA GLN A 47 -18.90 -6.33 -19.93
C GLN A 47 -17.83 -7.00 -19.05
N GLN A 48 -16.63 -6.42 -18.93
CA GLN A 48 -15.53 -6.98 -18.13
C GLN A 48 -15.66 -6.63 -16.64
N THR A 49 -16.58 -5.74 -16.27
CA THR A 49 -16.73 -5.22 -14.89
C THR A 49 -16.85 -6.32 -13.85
N THR A 50 -17.72 -7.31 -14.09
CA THR A 50 -17.94 -8.42 -13.15
C THR A 50 -16.70 -9.27 -12.98
N GLU A 51 -16.01 -9.57 -14.09
CA GLU A 51 -14.78 -10.36 -14.07
C GLU A 51 -13.68 -9.65 -13.26
N VAL A 52 -13.45 -8.36 -13.53
CA VAL A 52 -12.43 -7.57 -12.83
C VAL A 52 -12.74 -7.50 -11.35
N ARG A 53 -13.99 -7.18 -10.96
CA ARG A 53 -14.38 -7.14 -9.54
C ARG A 53 -14.20 -8.48 -8.85
N ASN A 54 -14.55 -9.58 -9.52
CA ASN A 54 -14.32 -10.92 -8.98
C ASN A 54 -12.84 -11.18 -8.72
N ARG A 55 -11.93 -10.76 -9.61
CA ARG A 55 -10.47 -10.88 -9.38
C ARG A 55 -10.03 -10.10 -8.14
N PHE A 56 -10.54 -8.88 -7.93
CA PHE A 56 -10.27 -8.12 -6.71
C PHE A 56 -10.83 -8.80 -5.45
N VAL A 57 -12.05 -9.33 -5.51
CA VAL A 57 -12.63 -10.08 -4.38
C VAL A 57 -11.78 -11.31 -4.05
N GLN A 58 -11.37 -12.09 -5.07
CA GLN A 58 -10.51 -13.25 -4.83
C GLN A 58 -9.17 -12.85 -4.20
N HIS A 59 -8.55 -11.77 -4.67
CA HIS A 59 -7.23 -11.36 -4.19
C HIS A 59 -7.24 -10.66 -2.82
N TYR A 60 -8.18 -9.74 -2.58
CA TYR A 60 -8.20 -8.93 -1.37
C TYR A 60 -9.15 -9.43 -0.29
N VAL A 61 -10.19 -10.20 -0.64
CA VAL A 61 -11.18 -10.69 0.33
C VAL A 61 -10.88 -12.14 0.71
N LYS A 62 -10.67 -13.00 -0.29
CA LYS A 62 -10.65 -14.46 -0.10
C LYS A 62 -9.27 -15.08 0.07
N ARG A 63 -8.22 -14.39 -0.37
CA ARG A 63 -6.83 -14.86 -0.26
C ARG A 63 -6.47 -15.09 1.21
N ASP A 64 -5.82 -16.21 1.51
CA ASP A 64 -5.27 -16.57 2.83
C ASP A 64 -6.20 -16.22 4.00
N GLU A 65 -7.51 -16.44 3.82
CA GLU A 65 -8.49 -16.11 4.84
C GLU A 65 -8.29 -17.06 6.04
N PRO A 66 -7.98 -16.54 7.24
CA PRO A 66 -7.75 -17.39 8.40
C PRO A 66 -9.07 -17.91 8.96
N ASP A 67 -9.03 -19.06 9.63
CA ASP A 67 -10.23 -19.66 10.25
C ASP A 67 -10.85 -18.75 11.33
N ASP A 68 -10.02 -17.97 12.02
CA ASP A 68 -10.40 -17.04 13.10
C ASP A 68 -10.56 -15.58 12.62
N LYS A 69 -10.85 -15.39 11.33
CA LYS A 69 -11.07 -14.05 10.75
C LYS A 69 -12.03 -13.21 11.56
N ASN A 70 -11.66 -11.95 11.72
CA ASN A 70 -12.41 -10.94 12.45
C ASN A 70 -12.34 -9.61 11.70
N TYR A 71 -12.92 -8.57 12.29
CA TYR A 71 -12.95 -7.26 11.67
C TYR A 71 -11.55 -6.67 11.41
N GLU A 72 -10.54 -6.98 12.23
CA GLU A 72 -9.17 -6.51 12.00
C GLU A 72 -8.59 -7.09 10.71
N PHE A 73 -8.89 -8.37 10.41
CA PHE A 73 -8.50 -8.98 9.14
C PHE A 73 -9.08 -8.19 7.96
N TYR A 74 -10.39 -7.93 7.95
CA TYR A 74 -11.04 -7.22 6.84
C TYR A 74 -10.65 -5.74 6.75
N LEU A 75 -10.39 -5.06 7.87
CA LEU A 75 -9.86 -3.69 7.87
C LEU A 75 -8.41 -3.64 7.34
N ASN A 76 -7.60 -4.65 7.64
CA ASN A 76 -6.25 -4.77 7.06
C ASN A 76 -6.33 -5.01 5.55
N ARG A 77 -7.23 -5.88 5.08
CA ARG A 77 -7.48 -6.13 3.65
C ARG A 77 -8.02 -4.90 2.92
N TYR A 78 -8.93 -4.17 3.56
CA TYR A 78 -9.41 -2.88 3.06
C TYR A 78 -8.28 -1.87 2.86
N THR A 79 -7.37 -1.82 3.83
CA THR A 79 -6.20 -0.95 3.78
C THR A 79 -5.25 -1.37 2.66
N GLU A 80 -5.02 -2.67 2.49
CA GLU A 80 -4.21 -3.24 1.40
C GLU A 80 -4.80 -2.89 0.02
N ALA A 81 -6.10 -3.12 -0.18
CA ALA A 81 -6.81 -2.83 -1.43
C ALA A 81 -6.76 -1.34 -1.81
N LYS A 82 -6.73 -0.46 -0.81
CA LYS A 82 -6.62 0.99 -1.02
C LYS A 82 -5.22 1.49 -1.29
N ILE A 83 -4.21 0.93 -0.61
CA ILE A 83 -2.81 1.35 -0.78
C ILE A 83 -2.39 1.23 -2.24
N VAL A 84 -2.87 0.21 -2.97
CA VAL A 84 -2.43 0.01 -4.35
C VAL A 84 -3.20 0.84 -5.38
N GLY A 85 -4.38 1.38 -5.03
CA GLY A 85 -5.15 2.27 -5.91
C GLY A 85 -4.95 3.77 -5.66
N THR A 86 -4.51 4.17 -4.46
CA THR A 86 -4.48 5.59 -4.07
C THR A 86 -3.33 5.89 -3.10
N VAL A 87 -2.36 6.70 -3.53
CA VAL A 87 -1.41 7.36 -2.63
C VAL A 87 -2.14 8.49 -1.93
N SER A 88 -2.95 8.20 -0.91
CA SER A 88 -3.53 9.20 -0.01
C SER A 88 -4.35 8.60 1.14
N TYR A 89 -3.73 8.64 2.33
CA TYR A 89 -4.32 8.72 3.67
C TYR A 89 -4.87 7.46 4.36
N GLN A 90 -4.12 7.06 5.39
CA GLN A 90 -4.56 6.29 6.55
C GLN A 90 -4.55 7.21 7.76
N ILE A 91 -5.72 7.73 8.15
CA ILE A 91 -5.84 8.58 9.35
C ILE A 91 -6.76 7.92 10.41
N SER A 92 -7.70 7.05 10.02
CA SER A 92 -8.51 6.32 11.01
C SER A 92 -7.93 4.92 11.30
N ALA A 93 -7.56 4.15 10.27
CA ALA A 93 -7.05 2.79 10.45
C ALA A 93 -5.66 2.75 11.10
N ALA A 94 -4.84 3.80 10.94
CA ALA A 94 -3.49 3.88 11.49
C ALA A 94 -3.43 3.89 13.03
N MET A 95 -4.46 4.40 13.71
CA MET A 95 -4.48 4.41 15.18
C MET A 95 -4.75 3.03 15.80
N TYR A 96 -5.29 2.09 15.03
CA TYR A 96 -5.60 0.73 15.48
C TYR A 96 -4.91 -0.36 14.66
N SER A 97 -4.22 0.01 13.57
CA SER A 97 -3.42 -0.93 12.80
C SER A 97 -2.15 -1.24 13.59
N THR A 98 -1.95 -2.52 13.86
CA THR A 98 -0.70 -3.05 14.42
C THR A 98 0.46 -3.07 13.40
N ARG A 99 0.30 -2.38 12.26
CA ARG A 99 1.24 -2.36 11.14
C ARG A 99 1.78 -0.95 10.88
N ALA A 100 2.89 -0.89 10.16
CA ALA A 100 3.44 0.37 9.68
C ALA A 100 2.53 0.96 8.60
N THR A 101 2.04 2.17 8.84
CA THR A 101 1.20 2.89 7.88
C THR A 101 1.94 4.09 7.28
N HIS A 102 1.29 4.79 6.36
CA HIS A 102 1.89 5.97 5.73
C HIS A 102 2.30 7.01 6.79
N LEU A 103 3.50 7.59 6.64
CA LEU A 103 4.10 8.57 7.55
C LEU A 103 4.62 8.02 8.89
N HIS A 104 4.54 6.70 9.14
CA HIS A 104 5.10 6.11 10.36
C HIS A 104 6.63 6.21 10.46
N GLU A 105 7.32 6.56 9.37
CA GLU A 105 8.76 6.83 9.36
C GLU A 105 9.14 8.21 9.96
N TYR A 106 8.18 9.14 10.09
CA TYR A 106 8.44 10.53 10.46
C TYR A 106 9.01 10.72 11.87
N PRO A 107 8.53 10.02 12.92
CA PRO A 107 9.13 10.16 14.24
C PRO A 107 10.60 9.77 14.27
N TYR A 108 10.97 8.72 13.51
CA TYR A 108 12.35 8.24 13.43
C TYR A 108 13.24 9.22 12.67
N MET A 109 12.77 9.78 11.54
CA MET A 109 13.56 10.65 10.68
C MET A 109 13.63 12.11 11.16
N PHE A 110 12.52 12.63 11.72
CA PHE A 110 12.34 14.06 11.97
C PHE A 110 11.93 14.39 13.40
N GLY A 111 11.62 13.41 14.24
CA GLY A 111 11.09 13.64 15.58
C GLY A 111 9.70 14.27 15.60
N VAL A 112 8.93 14.13 14.51
CA VAL A 112 7.57 14.69 14.38
C VAL A 112 6.56 13.55 14.34
N SER A 113 5.55 13.62 15.20
CA SER A 113 4.41 12.70 15.21
C SER A 113 3.11 13.50 15.27
N PRO A 114 2.51 13.84 14.10
CA PRO A 114 1.37 14.76 14.05
C PRO A 114 0.03 14.12 14.44
N PHE A 115 -0.04 12.78 14.53
CA PHE A 115 -1.31 12.05 14.65
C PHE A 115 -1.38 11.10 15.85
N TYR A 116 -0.29 10.91 16.59
CA TYR A 116 -0.24 10.02 17.75
C TYR A 116 0.92 10.38 18.68
N ASP A 117 0.83 9.94 19.94
CA ASP A 117 1.93 10.07 20.90
C ASP A 117 2.98 9.00 20.61
N PHE A 118 4.15 9.41 20.16
CA PHE A 118 5.27 8.51 19.91
C PHE A 118 6.09 8.33 21.19
N VAL A 119 6.03 7.12 21.77
CA VAL A 119 6.77 6.76 22.98
C VAL A 119 8.04 6.02 22.59
N VAL A 120 9.18 6.65 22.85
CA VAL A 120 10.50 6.05 22.58
C VAL A 120 10.80 4.94 23.58
N ASN A 121 11.15 3.76 23.08
CA ASN A 121 11.70 2.64 23.84
C ASN A 121 12.97 2.11 23.17
N GLU A 122 13.59 1.06 23.72
CA GLU A 122 14.84 0.50 23.19
C GLU A 122 14.71 0.00 21.73
N ASP A 123 13.57 -0.59 21.39
CA ASP A 123 13.32 -1.09 20.04
C ASP A 123 13.09 0.06 19.05
N GLU A 124 12.44 1.14 19.48
CA GLU A 124 12.32 2.37 18.68
C GLU A 124 13.67 3.03 18.45
N LEU A 125 14.57 3.01 19.44
CA LEU A 125 15.93 3.54 19.30
C LEU A 125 16.75 2.72 18.30
N LYS A 126 16.65 1.38 18.32
CA LYS A 126 17.32 0.52 17.33
C LYS A 126 16.82 0.81 15.91
N LEU A 127 15.49 0.91 15.75
CA LEU A 127 14.88 1.24 14.47
C LEU A 127 15.28 2.65 13.98
N GLN A 128 15.24 3.64 14.87
CA GLN A 128 15.69 5.00 14.57
C GLN A 128 17.14 5.03 14.10
N ARG A 129 18.01 4.30 14.81
CA ARG A 129 19.44 4.22 14.48
C ARG A 129 19.65 3.61 13.09
N ALA A 130 19.01 2.49 12.78
CA ALA A 130 19.11 1.86 11.47
C ALA A 130 18.66 2.81 10.33
N ILE A 131 17.55 3.53 10.51
CA ILE A 131 17.04 4.48 9.50
C ILE A 131 18.02 5.64 9.34
N LEU A 132 18.43 6.29 10.43
CA LEU A 132 19.29 7.49 10.36
C LEU A 132 20.70 7.17 9.85
N GLU A 133 21.30 6.06 10.29
CA GLU A 133 22.64 5.67 9.84
C GLU A 133 22.65 5.34 8.36
N THR A 134 21.72 4.50 7.89
CA THR A 134 21.65 4.14 6.46
C THR A 134 21.33 5.35 5.59
N PHE A 135 20.40 6.22 6.02
CA PHE A 135 20.02 7.42 5.27
C PHE A 135 21.15 8.45 5.20
N THR A 136 21.85 8.71 6.31
CA THR A 136 22.97 9.67 6.34
C THR A 136 24.19 9.13 5.60
N HIS A 137 24.45 7.82 5.66
CA HIS A 137 25.50 7.18 4.88
C HIS A 137 25.23 7.30 3.38
N PHE A 138 23.97 7.11 2.95
CA PHE A 138 23.56 7.36 1.58
C PHE A 138 23.79 8.81 1.17
N ALA A 139 23.35 9.77 1.98
CA ALA A 139 23.54 11.19 1.70
C ALA A 139 25.02 11.58 1.56
N LYS A 140 25.91 10.92 2.33
CA LYS A 140 27.34 11.25 2.35
C LYS A 140 28.16 10.53 1.28
N TYR A 141 27.84 9.27 0.99
CA TYR A 141 28.69 8.39 0.17
C TYR A 141 27.99 7.79 -1.04
N GLY A 142 26.69 8.07 -1.25
CA GLY A 142 25.90 7.52 -2.34
C GLY A 142 25.48 6.06 -2.15
N THR A 143 25.70 5.48 -0.96
CA THR A 143 25.27 4.12 -0.62
C THR A 143 24.71 4.08 0.81
N PRO A 144 23.56 3.43 1.06
CA PRO A 144 23.03 3.28 2.41
C PRO A 144 23.72 2.18 3.22
N SER A 145 24.59 1.37 2.60
CA SER A 145 25.23 0.22 3.21
C SER A 145 26.32 0.64 4.21
N THR A 146 26.30 0.06 5.40
CA THR A 146 27.28 0.27 6.48
C THR A 146 27.81 -1.08 6.97
N GLU A 147 28.82 -1.09 7.85
CA GLU A 147 29.29 -2.34 8.48
C GLU A 147 28.21 -2.99 9.36
N GLU A 148 27.41 -2.19 10.07
CA GLU A 148 26.35 -2.68 10.96
C GLU A 148 25.09 -3.07 10.17
N TYR A 149 24.81 -2.36 9.07
CA TYR A 149 23.66 -2.56 8.20
C TYR A 149 24.14 -2.78 6.75
N PRO A 150 24.62 -3.98 6.41
CA PRO A 150 24.96 -4.32 5.03
C PRO A 150 23.67 -4.26 4.20
N TRP A 151 23.67 -3.40 3.18
CA TRP A 151 22.52 -3.19 2.31
C TRP A 151 22.97 -3.29 0.85
N GLU A 152 22.90 -4.49 0.30
CA GLU A 152 23.26 -4.73 -1.09
C GLU A 152 22.25 -4.09 -2.06
N PRO A 153 22.70 -3.54 -3.19
CA PRO A 153 21.82 -3.09 -4.25
C PRO A 153 20.93 -4.21 -4.80
N VAL A 154 19.79 -3.80 -5.35
CA VAL A 154 18.94 -4.65 -6.18
C VAL A 154 19.70 -5.06 -7.45
N THR A 155 19.55 -6.31 -7.88
CA THR A 155 20.10 -6.81 -9.15
C THR A 155 19.01 -7.51 -9.96
N ALA A 156 19.31 -7.91 -11.19
CA ALA A 156 18.37 -8.68 -12.02
C ALA A 156 18.03 -10.04 -11.38
N GLU A 157 18.97 -10.64 -10.66
CA GLU A 157 18.80 -11.89 -9.92
C GLU A 157 18.06 -11.70 -8.60
N HIS A 158 18.07 -10.49 -8.04
CA HIS A 158 17.45 -10.13 -6.77
C HIS A 158 16.57 -8.88 -6.90
N PRO A 159 15.52 -8.90 -7.73
CA PRO A 159 14.75 -7.71 -8.11
C PRO A 159 13.91 -7.12 -6.98
N LEU A 160 13.62 -7.93 -5.94
CA LEU A 160 12.77 -7.56 -4.80
C LEU A 160 13.54 -7.46 -3.47
N ARG A 161 14.87 -7.43 -3.55
CA ARG A 161 15.72 -7.20 -2.38
C ARG A 161 15.45 -5.82 -1.79
N HIS A 162 15.28 -5.78 -0.47
CA HIS A 162 15.06 -4.53 0.25
C HIS A 162 15.60 -4.61 1.67
N MET A 163 15.89 -3.46 2.28
CA MET A 163 16.11 -3.41 3.72
C MET A 163 14.77 -3.46 4.43
N ARG A 164 14.61 -4.44 5.32
CA ARG A 164 13.45 -4.51 6.20
C ARG A 164 13.78 -3.81 7.52
N PHE A 165 13.28 -2.59 7.66
CA PHE A 165 13.42 -1.82 8.88
C PHE A 165 12.52 -2.37 10.00
N ARG A 166 13.17 -2.87 11.06
CA ARG A 166 12.62 -3.38 12.32
C ARG A 166 13.68 -3.15 13.42
N PRO A 167 13.37 -3.39 14.71
CA PRO A 167 14.38 -3.35 15.76
C PRO A 167 15.61 -4.22 15.43
N GLU A 168 15.39 -5.34 14.75
CA GLU A 168 16.43 -6.12 14.07
C GLU A 168 16.34 -5.89 12.55
N SER A 169 16.98 -4.82 12.08
CA SER A 169 16.97 -4.46 10.65
C SER A 169 17.92 -5.34 9.85
N LYS A 170 17.43 -5.86 8.72
CA LYS A 170 18.21 -6.73 7.84
C LYS A 170 17.69 -6.67 6.41
N VAL A 171 18.57 -6.98 5.46
CA VAL A 171 18.18 -7.23 4.08
C VAL A 171 17.28 -8.46 4.03
N GLN A 172 16.22 -8.36 3.22
CA GLN A 172 15.30 -9.43 2.94
C GLN A 172 15.07 -9.52 1.43
N GLU A 173 14.75 -10.74 0.99
CA GLU A 173 14.24 -11.02 -0.34
C GLU A 173 12.72 -11.19 -0.28
N GLY A 174 12.06 -11.02 -1.44
CA GLY A 174 10.62 -11.15 -1.58
C GLY A 174 9.86 -9.99 -0.93
N PHE A 175 9.16 -9.21 -1.75
CA PHE A 175 8.33 -8.12 -1.25
C PHE A 175 7.01 -8.07 -2.03
N LEU A 176 5.90 -8.38 -1.34
CA LEU A 176 4.54 -8.30 -1.89
C LEU A 176 4.39 -8.98 -3.26
N GLU A 177 5.08 -10.10 -3.49
CA GLU A 177 5.18 -10.77 -4.79
C GLU A 177 3.82 -11.08 -5.41
N GLU A 178 2.90 -11.62 -4.60
CA GLU A 178 1.55 -11.93 -5.05
C GLU A 178 0.77 -10.68 -5.45
N ASN A 179 0.96 -9.56 -4.74
CA ASN A 179 0.31 -8.31 -5.07
C ASN A 179 0.90 -7.73 -6.36
N ILE A 180 2.24 -7.77 -6.50
CA ILE A 180 2.92 -7.34 -7.73
C ILE A 180 2.37 -8.15 -8.91
N ALA A 181 2.34 -9.47 -8.80
CA ALA A 181 1.80 -10.36 -9.83
C ALA A 181 0.32 -10.07 -10.13
N PHE A 182 -0.50 -9.78 -9.11
CA PHE A 182 -1.89 -9.38 -9.31
C PHE A 182 -2.02 -8.08 -10.10
N TRP A 183 -1.22 -7.05 -9.78
CA TRP A 183 -1.27 -5.78 -10.49
C TRP A 183 -0.66 -5.83 -11.88
N GLU A 184 0.34 -6.70 -12.09
CA GLU A 184 0.84 -7.01 -13.43
C GLU A 184 -0.23 -7.70 -14.28
N LEU A 185 -0.98 -8.64 -13.69
CA LEU A 185 -2.13 -9.27 -14.35
C LEU A 185 -3.19 -8.23 -14.76
N MET A 186 -3.44 -7.23 -13.92
CA MET A 186 -4.37 -6.14 -14.24
C MET A 186 -3.95 -5.30 -15.47
N ASN A 187 -2.71 -5.42 -15.96
CA ASN A 187 -2.28 -4.77 -17.20
C ASN A 187 -2.88 -5.39 -18.47
N GLU A 188 -3.57 -6.54 -18.38
CA GLU A 188 -4.30 -7.13 -19.50
C GLU A 188 -5.48 -6.26 -19.98
N TYR A 189 -5.97 -5.36 -19.13
CA TYR A 189 -7.06 -4.45 -19.45
C TYR A 189 -6.54 -3.11 -20.01
N ASP A 190 -7.28 -2.53 -20.97
CA ASP A 190 -6.96 -1.21 -21.55
C ASP A 190 -6.98 -0.09 -20.51
N TYR A 191 -7.63 -0.28 -19.36
CA TYR A 191 -7.73 0.74 -18.34
C TYR A 191 -6.72 0.53 -17.21
N ASP A 192 -5.83 1.50 -17.02
CA ASP A 192 -4.92 1.55 -15.88
C ASP A 192 -5.68 2.00 -14.63
N ILE A 193 -6.08 1.04 -13.79
CA ILE A 193 -6.84 1.30 -12.56
C ILE A 193 -6.03 2.19 -11.60
N ILE A 194 -4.70 2.03 -11.55
CA ILE A 194 -3.82 2.77 -10.65
C ILE A 194 -3.71 4.22 -11.09
N ARG A 195 -3.55 4.47 -12.39
CA ARG A 195 -3.41 5.84 -12.94
C ARG A 195 -4.74 6.51 -13.26
N GLY A 196 -5.81 5.74 -13.35
CA GLY A 196 -7.13 6.21 -13.73
C GLY A 196 -7.23 6.66 -15.19
N VAL A 197 -6.49 6.03 -16.11
CA VAL A 197 -6.46 6.41 -17.54
C VAL A 197 -6.46 5.18 -18.45
N ARG A 198 -6.97 5.34 -19.68
CA ARG A 198 -6.84 4.32 -20.73
C ARG A 198 -5.41 4.29 -21.28
N ARG A 199 -4.85 3.10 -21.41
CA ARG A 199 -3.52 2.84 -21.97
C ARG A 199 -3.46 3.19 -23.46
N SER A 200 -4.54 2.90 -24.20
CA SER A 200 -4.73 3.35 -25.58
C SER A 200 -4.64 4.87 -25.78
N HIS A 201 -4.85 5.68 -24.74
CA HIS A 201 -4.72 7.13 -24.81
C HIS A 201 -3.29 7.64 -24.51
N GLN A 202 -2.38 6.76 -24.06
CA GLN A 202 -0.99 7.12 -23.77
C GLN A 202 -0.07 6.98 -24.98
N THR A 203 -0.40 6.11 -25.95
CA THR A 203 0.40 5.87 -27.18
C THR A 203 0.47 7.05 -28.14
N GLY A 204 -0.22 8.16 -27.87
CA GLY A 204 -0.19 9.38 -28.70
C GLY A 204 0.72 10.50 -28.19
N LYS A 205 1.48 10.32 -27.09
CA LYS A 205 2.33 11.37 -26.51
C LYS A 205 3.84 11.18 -26.66
N ASP A 206 4.29 10.04 -27.18
CA ASP A 206 5.72 9.76 -27.40
C ASP A 206 6.17 10.03 -28.86
N GLU A 207 5.31 10.62 -29.69
CA GLU A 207 5.68 11.21 -30.98
C GLU A 207 5.56 12.73 -30.89
N LEU A 208 6.61 13.41 -30.41
CA LEU A 208 6.97 14.81 -30.75
C LEU A 208 8.35 15.17 -30.17
#